data_AF-A0A4T1ZV73-F1
#
_entry.id   AF-A0A4T1ZV73-F1
#
_cell.length_a   1.000
_cell.length_b   1.000
_cell.length_c   1.000
_cell.angle_alpha   90.00
_cell.angle_beta   90.00
_cell.angle_gamma   90.00
#
_symmetry.space_group_name_H-M   'P 1'
#
loop_
_entity.id
_entity.type
_entity.pdbx_description
1 polymer ?
#
loop_
_entity_poly.entity_id
_entity_poly.type
_entity_poly.pdbx_seq_one_letter_code
_entity_poly.pdbx_strand_id
1 'polypeptide(L)' 'MNIMIKPLKTAAGSRWQVRLGTHSVTLRSEAEARQFVSTLQARVNAPHALPVELQRAAG' A
#
# COMPACT_ATOMS: atom_id res chain seq x y z
N MET A 1 -3.74 -7.49 -7.45
CA MET A 1 -3.33 -6.12 -7.10
C MET A 1 -2.18 -5.70 -8.03
N ASN A 2 -2.32 -4.61 -8.79
CA ASN A 2 -1.26 -4.12 -9.68
C ASN A 2 -0.46 -3.01 -8.97
N ILE A 3 0.70 -3.35 -8.41
CA ILE A 3 1.60 -2.41 -7.73
C ILE A 3 2.85 -2.25 -8.59
N MET A 4 3.20 -1.01 -8.93
CA MET A 4 4.42 -0.71 -9.70
C MET A 4 5.33 0.21 -8.90
N ILE A 5 6.61 -0.14 -8.80
CA ILE A 5 7.66 0.75 -8.30
C ILE A 5 8.40 1.32 -9.51
N LYS A 6 8.52 2.64 -9.60
CA LYS A 6 9.25 3.32 -10.67
C LYS A 6 10.20 4.37 -10.11
N PRO A 7 11.45 4.46 -10.61
CA PRO A 7 12.32 5.58 -10.27
C PRO A 7 11.76 6.87 -10.90
N LEU A 8 11.80 7.95 -10.13
CA LEU A 8 11.36 9.28 -10.53
C LEU A 8 12.51 10.26 -10.35
N LYS A 9 13.05 10.77 -11.46
CA LYS A 9 14.04 11.86 -11.42
C LYS A 9 13.30 13.17 -11.18
N THR A 10 13.56 13.80 -10.05
CA THR A 10 13.00 15.12 -9.70
C THR A 10 14.12 16.14 -9.54
N ALA A 11 13.79 17.43 -9.62
CA ALA A 11 14.77 18.51 -9.41
C ALA A 11 15.48 18.43 -8.04
N ALA A 12 14.82 17.81 -7.04
CA ALA A 12 15.36 17.59 -5.70
C ALA A 12 16.14 16.26 -5.55
N GLY A 13 16.38 15.53 -6.65
CA GLY A 13 17.12 14.26 -6.66
C GLY A 13 16.28 13.04 -7.09
N SER A 14 16.92 11.88 -7.00
CA SER A 14 16.31 10.57 -7.33
C SER A 14 15.28 10.17 -6.29
N ARG A 15 14.01 10.21 -6.66
CA ARG A 15 12.89 9.71 -5.84
C ARG A 15 12.32 8.43 -6.43
N TRP A 16 11.43 7.80 -5.69
CA TRP A 16 10.80 6.54 -6.05
C TRP A 16 9.29 6.67 -5.96
N GLN A 17 8.57 6.27 -6.99
CA GLN A 17 7.11 6.32 -7.01
C GLN A 17 6.53 4.91 -6.95
N VAL A 18 5.63 4.68 -6.01
CA VAL A 18 4.81 3.47 -5.91
C VAL A 18 3.43 3.80 -6.46
N ARG A 19 3.02 3.15 -7.55
CA ARG A 19 1.70 3.32 -8.16
C ARG A 19 0.82 2.10 -7.85
N LEU A 20 -0.42 2.38 -7.44
CA LEU A 20 -1.40 1.47 -6.89
C LEU A 20 -2.74 1.78 -7.56
N GLY A 21 -2.95 1.26 -8.77
CA GLY A 21 -4.06 1.68 -9.62
C GLY A 21 -4.00 3.20 -9.88
N THR A 22 -5.01 3.93 -9.38
CA THR A 22 -5.14 5.39 -9.48
C THR A 22 -4.32 6.16 -8.45
N HIS A 23 -3.86 5.50 -7.37
CA HIS A 23 -3.08 6.14 -6.32
C HIS A 23 -1.59 6.08 -6.62
N SER A 24 -0.85 7.13 -6.30
CA SER A 24 0.61 7.15 -6.38
C SER A 24 1.23 7.80 -5.16
N VAL A 25 2.21 7.13 -4.56
CA VAL A 25 2.96 7.61 -3.40
C VAL A 25 4.41 7.82 -3.82
N THR A 26 5.01 8.95 -3.46
CA THR A 26 6.41 9.24 -3.74
C THR A 26 7.25 9.13 -2.48
N LEU A 27 8.35 8.41 -2.57
CA LEU A 27 9.28 8.08 -1.51
C LEU A 27 10.68 8.57 -1.89
N ARG A 28 11.51 8.78 -0.87
CA ARG A 28 12.87 9.32 -1.02
C ARG A 28 13.90 8.24 -1.38
N SER A 29 13.59 6.96 -1.18
CA SER A 29 14.51 5.84 -1.43
C SER A 29 13.81 4.60 -1.99
N GLU A 30 14.57 3.74 -2.66
CA GLU A 30 14.06 2.46 -3.19
C GLU A 30 13.69 1.51 -2.05
N ALA A 31 14.52 1.46 -1.00
CA ALA A 31 14.32 0.61 0.15
C ALA A 31 12.97 0.92 0.83
N GLU A 32 12.65 2.21 1.03
CA GLU A 32 11.34 2.60 1.56
C GLU A 32 10.21 2.23 0.61
N ALA A 33 10.39 2.35 -0.70
CA ALA A 33 9.38 1.93 -1.68
C ALA A 33 9.08 0.43 -1.59
N ARG A 34 10.11 -0.40 -1.50
CA ARG A 34 9.97 -1.85 -1.34
C ARG A 34 9.32 -2.21 0.00
N GLN A 35 9.72 -1.57 1.08
CA GLN A 35 9.18 -1.82 2.42
C GLN A 35 7.70 -1.38 2.54
N PHE A 36 7.33 -0.26 1.90
CA PHE A 36 5.95 0.19 1.80
C PHE A 36 5.09 -0.83 1.05
N VAL A 37 5.56 -1.32 -0.10
CA VAL A 37 4.84 -2.35 -0.88
C VAL A 37 4.70 -3.65 -0.10
N SER A 38 5.76 -4.10 0.57
CA SER A 38 5.73 -5.30 1.42
C SER A 38 4.68 -5.18 2.53
N THR A 39 4.66 -4.06 3.25
CA THR A 39 3.66 -3.78 4.30
C THR A 39 2.25 -3.78 3.74
N LEU A 40 2.05 -3.14 2.58
CA LEU A 40 0.74 -3.06 1.97
C LEU A 40 0.24 -4.43 1.51
N GLN A 41 1.11 -5.22 0.88
CA GLN A 41 0.77 -6.57 0.45
C GLN A 41 0.46 -7.48 1.64
N ALA A 42 1.22 -7.37 2.74
CA ALA A 42 0.94 -8.09 3.97
C ALA A 42 -0.43 -7.71 4.56
N ARG A 43 -0.81 -6.42 4.51
CA ARG A 43 -2.13 -5.96 4.96
C ARG A 43 -3.25 -6.48 4.07
N VAL A 44 -3.13 -6.35 2.74
CA VAL A 44 -4.16 -6.82 1.80
C VAL A 44 -4.37 -8.33 1.90
N ASN A 45 -3.30 -9.09 2.12
CA ASN A 45 -3.37 -10.54 2.26
C ASN A 45 -3.67 -11.00 3.69
N ALA A 46 -3.69 -10.09 4.67
CA ALA A 46 -3.97 -10.48 6.03
C ALA A 46 -5.39 -11.04 6.10
N PRO A 47 -5.60 -12.18 6.77
CA PRO A 47 -6.95 -12.66 7.07
C PRO A 47 -7.57 -11.68 8.07
N HIS A 48 -8.25 -10.67 7.55
CA HIS A 48 -9.08 -9.79 8.37
C HIS A 48 -10.31 -10.59 8.76
N ALA A 49 -10.35 -11.09 10.00
CA ALA A 49 -11.58 -11.59 10.57
C ALA A 49 -12.60 -10.44 10.54
N LEU A 50 -13.65 -10.59 9.72
CA LEU A 50 -14.81 -9.73 9.84
C LEU A 50 -15.33 -9.91 11.27
N PRO A 51 -15.68 -8.84 12.00
CA PRO A 51 -16.40 -8.99 13.25
C PRO A 51 -17.62 -9.87 12.91
N VAL A 52 -17.67 -11.08 13.49
CA VAL A 52 -18.86 -11.90 13.39
C VAL A 52 -19.98 -11.00 13.91
N GLU A 53 -21.00 -10.77 13.09
CA GLU A 53 -22.13 -9.97 13.53
C GLU A 53 -22.60 -10.58 14.84
N LEU A 54 -22.35 -9.87 15.94
CA LEU A 54 -23.08 -10.07 17.16
C LEU A 54 -24.49 -9.65 16.75
N GLN A 55 -25.26 -10.63 16.24
CA GLN A 55 -26.65 -10.49 15.84
C GLN A 55 -27.33 -9.73 16.97
N ARG A 56 -27.50 -8.42 16.79
CA ARG A 56 -28.44 -7.70 17.61
C ARG A 56 -29.77 -8.22 17.14
N ALA A 57 -30.30 -9.16 17.91
CA ALA A 57 -31.72 -9.36 18.04
C ALA A 57 -32.32 -8.00 18.40
N ALA A 58 -32.60 -7.18 17.38
CA ALA A 58 -33.58 -6.13 17.48
C ALA A 58 -34.92 -6.88 17.43
N GLY A 59 -35.48 -7.12 18.62
CA GLY A 59 -36.85 -7.56 18.80
C GLY A 59 -37.85 -6.46 18.46
#